data_AF-A0ABD3A912-F1
#
_entry.id   AF-A0ABD3A912-F1
#
_cell.length_a   1.000
_cell.length_b   1.000
_cell.length_c   1.000
_cell.angle_alpha   90.00
_cell.angle_beta   90.00
_cell.angle_gamma   90.00
#
_symmetry.space_group_name_H-M   'P 1'
#
loop_
_entity.id
_entity.type
_entity.pdbx_description
1 polymer ?
#
loop_
_entity_poly.entity_id
_entity_poly.type
_entity_poly.pdbx_seq_one_letter_code
_entity_poly.pdbx_strand_id
1 'polypeptide(L)'
;MDVQGLKKSISDKMLLQKPKKKNNDHHERSLITVNVLGSTGPLRFLANEDDTVSEVIDAALKLYAREKRLPLLGSSDVNNFLLYPANAGLDALSPSEAIRSQGVRKFVLCKKEKRPQMTEPRPEAISRKKSGSWKAWFNKSISFKISSN
;
A
#
# COMPACT_ATOMS: atom_id res chain seq x y z
N MET A 1 19.09 -76.91 -12.69
CA MET A 1 18.46 -76.28 -13.85
C MET A 1 17.13 -75.72 -13.39
N ASP A 2 16.77 -74.60 -14.02
CA ASP A 2 15.50 -73.88 -13.95
C ASP A 2 15.32 -72.74 -12.94
N VAL A 3 15.27 -71.58 -13.59
CA VAL A 3 15.02 -70.20 -13.22
C VAL A 3 13.55 -69.95 -12.86
N GLN A 4 13.30 -69.11 -11.86
CA GLN A 4 12.18 -68.15 -11.75
C GLN A 4 12.15 -67.57 -10.32
N GLY A 5 12.05 -66.28 -10.04
CA GLY A 5 11.91 -65.10 -10.88
C GLY A 5 12.07 -63.87 -9.98
N LEU A 6 12.93 -62.94 -10.42
CA LEU A 6 13.14 -61.63 -9.81
C LEU A 6 11.87 -60.79 -9.98
N LYS A 7 11.05 -60.67 -8.92
CA LYS A 7 9.91 -59.75 -8.91
C LYS A 7 10.42 -58.31 -8.74
N LYS A 8 10.50 -57.59 -9.87
CA LYS A 8 10.61 -56.12 -9.90
C LYS A 8 9.33 -55.52 -9.32
N SER A 9 9.43 -54.79 -8.20
CA SER A 9 8.35 -53.95 -7.67
C SER A 9 8.48 -52.54 -8.24
N ILE A 10 7.80 -52.30 -9.37
CA ILE A 10 7.60 -50.97 -9.96
C ILE A 10 6.08 -50.73 -9.98
N SER A 11 5.55 -50.18 -8.90
CA SER A 11 4.22 -49.55 -8.71
C SER A 11 4.05 -49.50 -7.19
N ASP A 12 3.90 -48.38 -6.51
CA ASP A 12 3.29 -47.14 -6.91
C ASP A 12 4.01 -45.99 -6.24
N LYS A 13 4.60 -45.14 -7.08
CA LYS A 13 4.84 -43.73 -6.75
C LYS A 13 3.49 -43.02 -6.69
N MET A 14 2.61 -43.44 -5.78
CA MET A 14 1.47 -42.62 -5.39
C MET A 14 2.00 -41.61 -4.39
N LEU A 15 2.63 -40.58 -4.96
CA LEU A 15 2.73 -39.28 -4.32
C LEU A 15 1.35 -38.97 -3.77
N LEU A 16 1.23 -39.03 -2.45
CA LEU A 16 0.14 -38.43 -1.70
C LEU A 16 0.20 -36.93 -2.00
N GLN A 17 -0.35 -36.54 -3.15
CA GLN A 17 -0.70 -35.17 -3.45
C GLN A 17 -1.82 -34.85 -2.46
N LYS A 18 -1.42 -34.43 -1.26
CA LYS A 18 -2.30 -33.79 -0.31
C LYS A 18 -3.10 -32.77 -1.11
N PRO A 19 -4.44 -32.85 -1.14
CA PRO A 19 -5.21 -31.78 -1.74
C PRO A 19 -4.75 -30.50 -1.05
N LYS A 20 -4.13 -29.60 -1.82
CA LYS A 20 -3.87 -28.24 -1.36
C LYS A 20 -5.22 -27.72 -0.93
N LYS A 21 -5.41 -27.64 0.39
CA LYS A 21 -6.57 -27.05 1.01
C LYS A 21 -6.64 -25.64 0.45
N LYS A 22 -7.49 -25.46 -0.55
CA LYS A 22 -7.84 -24.15 -1.09
C LYS A 22 -8.67 -23.55 0.03
N ASN A 23 -7.99 -22.89 0.98
CA ASN A 23 -8.67 -22.02 1.92
C ASN A 23 -9.36 -21.01 1.02
N ASN A 24 -10.67 -21.20 0.81
CA ASN A 24 -11.55 -20.15 0.36
C ASN A 24 -11.69 -19.20 1.55
N ASP A 25 -10.59 -18.55 1.93
CA ASP A 25 -10.71 -17.25 2.56
C ASP A 25 -11.31 -16.39 1.45
N HIS A 26 -12.58 -16.05 1.62
CA HIS A 26 -13.27 -15.09 0.77
C HIS A 26 -12.66 -13.71 1.07
N HIS A 27 -11.39 -13.53 0.73
CA HIS A 27 -10.72 -12.24 0.77
C HIS A 27 -11.39 -11.41 -0.30
N GLU A 28 -12.37 -10.62 0.11
CA GLU A 28 -12.97 -9.62 -0.74
C GLU A 28 -11.85 -8.68 -1.17
N ARG A 29 -11.59 -8.69 -2.47
CA ARG A 29 -10.55 -7.86 -3.07
C ARG A 29 -11.19 -6.65 -3.70
N SER A 30 -10.70 -5.49 -3.34
CA SER A 30 -11.18 -4.23 -3.88
C SER A 30 -10.13 -3.61 -4.79
N LEU A 31 -10.58 -3.14 -5.96
CA LEU A 31 -9.73 -2.33 -6.81
C LEU A 31 -9.61 -0.94 -6.18
N ILE A 32 -8.41 -0.61 -5.71
CA ILE A 32 -8.11 0.68 -5.11
C ILE A 32 -7.33 1.56 -6.08
N THR A 33 -7.47 2.86 -5.89
CA THR A 33 -6.78 3.91 -6.65
C THR A 33 -5.97 4.75 -5.69
N VAL A 34 -4.66 4.82 -5.89
CA VAL A 34 -3.73 5.57 -5.05
C VAL A 34 -3.07 6.68 -5.87
N ASN A 35 -3.34 7.93 -5.53
CA ASN A 35 -2.69 9.09 -6.13
C ASN A 35 -1.42 9.41 -5.36
N VAL A 36 -0.25 9.17 -5.96
CA VAL A 36 1.02 9.58 -5.35
C VAL A 36 1.24 11.06 -5.61
N LEU A 37 1.45 11.83 -4.54
CA LEU A 37 1.63 13.28 -4.62
C LEU A 37 2.81 13.63 -5.53
N GLY A 38 2.57 14.53 -6.50
CA GLY A 38 3.56 14.97 -7.47
C GLY A 38 3.77 14.04 -8.67
N SER A 39 3.13 12.86 -8.70
CA SER A 39 3.24 11.94 -9.82
C SER A 39 2.31 12.26 -10.98
N THR A 40 2.57 11.69 -12.15
CA THR A 40 1.83 11.91 -13.41
C THR A 40 0.45 11.24 -13.50
N GLY A 41 -0.11 10.72 -12.40
CA GLY A 41 -1.43 10.07 -12.39
C GLY A 41 -1.64 9.03 -11.26
N PRO A 42 -2.79 8.36 -11.20
CA PRO A 42 -3.06 7.32 -10.20
C PRO A 42 -2.26 6.03 -10.43
N LEU A 43 -1.99 5.31 -9.34
CA LEU A 43 -1.74 3.87 -9.33
C LEU A 43 -3.06 3.14 -9.11
N ARG A 44 -3.28 2.04 -9.82
CA ARG A 44 -4.49 1.21 -9.66
C ARG A 44 -4.09 -0.25 -9.51
N PHE A 45 -4.51 -0.85 -8.40
CA PHE A 45 -4.22 -2.25 -8.11
C PHE A 45 -5.26 -2.84 -7.17
N LEU A 46 -5.25 -4.16 -7.11
CA LEU A 46 -6.14 -4.94 -6.28
C LEU A 46 -5.53 -5.10 -4.89
N ALA A 47 -6.24 -4.68 -3.85
CA ALA A 47 -5.88 -4.90 -2.45
C ALA A 47 -6.94 -5.79 -1.81
N ASN A 48 -6.56 -6.66 -0.89
CA ASN A 48 -7.54 -7.34 -0.05
C ASN A 48 -8.10 -6.32 0.94
N GLU A 49 -9.37 -6.43 1.27
CA GLU A 49 -9.99 -5.52 2.22
C GLU A 49 -9.41 -5.64 3.65
N ASP A 50 -8.88 -6.82 3.98
CA ASP A 50 -8.17 -7.10 5.23
C ASP A 50 -6.72 -6.59 5.24
N ASP A 51 -6.19 -6.12 4.09
CA ASP A 51 -4.84 -5.59 4.02
C ASP A 51 -4.72 -4.34 4.90
N THR A 52 -3.61 -4.26 5.60
CA THR A 52 -3.24 -3.09 6.41
C THR A 52 -2.83 -1.93 5.51
N VAL A 53 -2.96 -0.71 6.02
CA VAL A 53 -2.44 0.49 5.36
C VAL A 53 -0.95 0.37 5.02
N SER A 54 -0.15 -0.25 5.89
CA SER A 54 1.28 -0.48 5.60
C SER A 54 1.52 -1.34 4.37
N GLU A 55 0.72 -2.40 4.18
CA GLU A 55 0.84 -3.29 3.02
C GLU A 55 0.39 -2.60 1.74
N VAL A 56 -0.66 -1.78 1.81
CA VAL A 56 -1.10 -0.97 0.66
C VAL A 56 -0.06 0.08 0.27
N ILE A 57 0.59 0.73 1.23
CA ILE A 57 1.69 1.66 0.95
C ILE A 57 2.84 0.89 0.29
N ASP A 58 3.27 -0.24 0.83
CA ASP A 58 4.35 -1.04 0.27
C ASP A 58 4.04 -1.50 -1.17
N ALA A 59 2.83 -2.02 -1.41
CA ALA A 59 2.37 -2.39 -2.74
C ALA A 59 2.38 -1.19 -3.71
N ALA A 60 1.92 -0.03 -3.27
CA ALA A 60 1.94 1.19 -4.07
C ALA A 60 3.38 1.62 -4.41
N LEU A 61 4.31 1.58 -3.45
CA LEU A 61 5.72 1.93 -3.67
C LEU A 61 6.40 0.97 -4.66
N LYS A 62 6.14 -0.34 -4.53
CA LYS A 62 6.64 -1.36 -5.46
C LYS A 62 6.12 -1.12 -6.88
N LEU A 63 4.82 -0.86 -7.03
CA LEU A 63 4.22 -0.56 -8.33
C LEU A 63 4.76 0.72 -8.94
N TYR A 64 4.92 1.78 -8.14
CA TYR A 64 5.49 3.05 -8.55
C TYR A 64 6.90 2.89 -9.13
N ALA A 65 7.76 2.12 -8.44
CA ALA A 65 9.11 1.83 -8.90
C ALA A 65 9.10 0.95 -10.16
N ARG A 66 8.20 -0.04 -10.23
CA ARG A 66 8.06 -0.92 -11.40
C ARG A 66 7.65 -0.16 -12.66
N GLU A 67 6.76 0.82 -12.50
CA GLU A 67 6.35 1.75 -13.57
C GLU A 67 7.40 2.83 -13.88
N LYS A 68 8.52 2.89 -13.13
CA LYS A 68 9.60 3.88 -13.27
C LYS A 68 9.08 5.33 -13.24
N ARG A 69 8.12 5.59 -12.35
CA ARG A 69 7.44 6.88 -12.27
C ARG A 69 8.32 7.96 -11.67
N LEU A 70 7.97 9.19 -12.00
CA LEU A 70 8.58 10.41 -11.47
C LEU A 70 7.55 11.23 -10.69
N PRO A 71 7.96 11.93 -9.61
CA PRO A 71 9.34 12.04 -9.10
C PRO A 71 9.84 10.76 -8.41
N LEU A 72 11.16 10.58 -8.35
CA LEU A 72 11.76 9.48 -7.58
C LEU A 72 11.49 9.69 -6.09
N LEU A 73 10.85 8.71 -5.45
CA LEU A 73 10.45 8.83 -4.05
C LEU A 73 11.64 8.76 -3.08
N GLY A 74 12.78 8.20 -3.52
CA GLY A 74 14.06 8.19 -2.79
C GLY A 74 14.09 7.35 -1.51
N SER A 75 12.97 6.72 -1.13
CA SER A 75 12.86 5.78 -0.03
C SER A 75 11.77 4.76 -0.35
N SER A 76 12.05 3.48 -0.09
CA SER A 76 11.06 2.39 -0.16
C SER A 76 10.47 2.04 1.21
N ASP A 77 10.88 2.75 2.27
CA ASP A 77 10.41 2.48 3.63
C ASP A 77 9.05 3.13 3.86
N VAL A 78 8.07 2.27 4.13
CA VAL A 78 6.66 2.58 4.40
C VAL A 78 6.50 3.67 5.46
N ASN A 79 7.36 3.69 6.48
CA ASN A 79 7.27 4.65 7.58
C ASN A 79 7.50 6.10 7.14
N ASN A 80 8.17 6.31 6.01
CA ASN A 80 8.38 7.63 5.43
C ASN A 80 7.19 8.14 4.63
N PHE A 81 6.07 7.41 4.61
CA PHE A 81 4.87 7.80 3.86
C PHE A 81 3.63 7.83 4.75
N LEU A 82 2.63 8.55 4.27
CA LEU A 82 1.30 8.67 4.86
C LEU A 82 0.26 8.45 3.78
N LEU A 83 -0.73 7.63 4.10
CA LEU A 83 -1.87 7.38 3.23
C LEU A 83 -3.07 8.17 3.75
N TYR A 84 -3.73 8.89 2.84
CA TYR A 84 -4.94 9.65 3.10
C TYR A 84 -6.10 9.08 2.28
N PRO A 85 -7.29 8.92 2.85
CA PRO A 85 -8.48 8.70 2.05
C PRO A 85 -8.77 9.96 1.23
N ALA A 86 -9.19 9.81 -0.03
CA ALA A 86 -9.43 10.92 -0.94
C ALA A 86 -10.76 11.66 -0.71
N ASN A 87 -11.31 11.58 0.50
CA ASN A 87 -12.52 12.27 0.91
C ASN A 87 -12.15 13.56 1.65
N ALA A 88 -12.85 14.65 1.33
CA ALA A 88 -12.59 15.94 1.95
C ALA A 88 -12.79 15.88 3.47
N GLY A 89 -11.70 16.00 4.24
CA GLY A 89 -11.75 16.22 5.69
C GLY A 89 -11.09 15.16 6.57
N LEU A 90 -10.74 13.99 6.04
CA LEU A 90 -10.17 12.90 6.84
C LEU A 90 -8.65 13.04 7.05
N ASP A 91 -8.18 12.55 8.19
CA ASP A 91 -6.76 12.59 8.58
C ASP A 91 -5.99 11.37 8.04
N ALA A 92 -4.67 11.32 8.29
CA ALA A 92 -3.84 10.21 7.83
C ALA A 92 -4.29 8.90 8.49
N LEU A 93 -4.29 7.83 7.69
CA LEU A 93 -4.58 6.50 8.20
C LEU A 93 -3.43 5.97 9.04
N SER A 94 -3.79 5.20 10.07
CA SER A 94 -2.77 4.55 10.88
C SER A 94 -2.21 3.32 10.14
N PRO A 95 -0.89 3.03 10.21
CA PRO A 95 -0.29 1.96 9.42
C PRO A 95 -0.88 0.56 9.68
N SER A 96 -1.39 0.31 10.89
CA SER A 96 -1.94 -0.98 11.32
C SER A 96 -3.44 -1.13 11.07
N GLU A 97 -4.09 -0.10 10.51
CA GLU A 97 -5.52 -0.12 10.23
C GLU A 97 -5.81 -0.84 8.92
N ALA A 98 -6.89 -1.61 8.89
CA ALA A 98 -7.33 -2.33 7.69
C ALA A 98 -8.04 -1.38 6.73
N ILE A 99 -7.80 -1.54 5.42
CA ILE A 99 -8.40 -0.70 4.39
C ILE A 99 -9.94 -0.77 4.37
N ARG A 100 -10.53 -1.93 4.71
CA ARG A 100 -12.00 -2.09 4.81
C ARG A 100 -12.66 -1.02 5.66
N SER A 101 -12.03 -0.65 6.78
CA SER A 101 -12.58 0.29 7.76
C SER A 101 -12.83 1.70 7.20
N GLN A 102 -12.16 2.04 6.10
CA GLN A 102 -12.19 3.39 5.54
C GLN A 102 -13.43 3.68 4.69
N GLY A 103 -14.11 2.64 4.20
CA GLY A 103 -15.28 2.80 3.32
C GLY A 103 -14.99 3.50 1.99
N VAL A 104 -13.71 3.75 1.66
CA VAL A 104 -13.28 4.42 0.44
C VAL A 104 -12.31 3.55 -0.35
N ARG A 105 -12.25 3.81 -1.67
CA ARG A 105 -11.36 3.10 -2.60
C ARG A 105 -10.34 4.00 -3.28
N LYS A 106 -10.39 5.31 -3.00
CA LYS A 106 -9.47 6.31 -3.53
C LYS A 106 -8.65 6.87 -2.39
N PHE A 107 -7.34 6.87 -2.57
CA PHE A 107 -6.39 7.30 -1.57
C PHE A 107 -5.34 8.24 -2.20
N VAL A 108 -4.66 8.99 -1.35
CA VAL A 108 -3.55 9.87 -1.69
C VAL A 108 -2.35 9.45 -0.85
N LEU A 109 -1.23 9.16 -1.50
CA LEU A 109 0.02 8.80 -0.86
C LEU A 109 0.96 10.00 -0.83
N CYS A 110 1.39 10.38 0.37
CA CYS A 110 2.26 11.52 0.61
C CYS A 110 3.56 11.06 1.26
N LYS A 111 4.70 11.61 0.82
CA LYS A 111 5.98 11.44 1.50
C LYS A 111 6.03 12.35 2.74
N LYS A 112 6.45 11.82 3.88
CA LYS A 112 6.74 12.60 5.08
C LYS A 112 8.00 13.40 4.86
N GLU A 113 7.95 14.69 5.19
CA GLU A 113 9.16 15.50 5.26
C GLU A 113 9.93 15.13 6.54
N LYS A 114 11.20 14.72 6.40
CA LYS A 114 12.10 14.59 7.54
C LYS A 114 12.43 16.02 7.97
N ARG A 115 11.79 16.51 9.03
CA ARG A 115 12.26 17.76 9.67
C ARG A 115 13.73 17.52 10.05
N PRO A 116 14.68 18.33 9.55
CA PRO A 116 16.00 18.32 10.17
C PRO A 116 15.78 18.69 11.62
N GLN A 117 16.17 17.80 12.54
CA GLN A 117 16.19 18.08 13.96
C GLN A 117 17.23 19.20 14.15
N MET A 118 16.80 20.46 14.07
CA MET A 118 17.61 21.57 14.56
C MET A 118 17.61 21.45 16.08
N THR A 119 18.68 20.87 16.60
CA THR A 119 19.08 21.02 18.00
C THR A 119 19.41 22.49 18.22
N GLU A 120 18.45 23.29 18.71
CA GLU A 120 18.72 24.59 19.32
C GLU A 120 17.64 24.84 20.41
N PRO A 121 17.98 25.55 21.49
CA PRO A 121 17.40 25.35 22.81
C PRO A 121 16.00 25.94 22.96
N ARG A 122 15.22 25.21 23.75
CA ARG A 122 13.90 25.51 24.29
C ARG A 122 13.73 26.97 24.75
N PRO A 123 12.56 27.57 24.44
CA PRO A 123 11.79 28.28 25.47
C PRO A 123 10.48 27.52 25.73
N GLU A 124 10.25 27.16 26.98
CA GLU A 124 8.93 26.77 27.49
C GLU A 124 7.93 27.90 27.26
N ALA A 125 6.91 27.67 26.44
CA ALA A 125 5.57 28.19 26.66
C ALA A 125 4.59 27.71 25.57
N ILE A 126 3.61 26.93 26.03
CA ILE A 126 2.23 26.86 25.55
C ILE A 126 1.97 25.97 24.31
N SER A 127 1.14 24.96 24.58
CA SER A 127 0.32 24.18 23.66
C SER A 127 -0.03 24.87 22.35
N ARG A 128 0.20 24.18 21.23
CA ARG A 128 -0.86 23.83 20.25
C ARG A 128 -0.24 23.01 19.12
N LYS A 129 -0.82 21.84 18.93
CA LYS A 129 -0.74 20.98 17.75
C LYS A 129 -0.86 21.83 16.47
N LYS A 130 0.26 22.29 15.91
CA LYS A 130 0.31 22.92 14.57
C LYS A 130 0.59 21.83 13.53
N SER A 131 -0.43 20.99 13.32
CA SER A 131 -0.60 20.21 12.08
C SER A 131 -1.11 21.17 11.02
N GLY A 132 -0.21 21.91 10.39
CA GLY A 132 -0.60 22.91 9.40
C GLY A 132 0.55 23.24 8.48
N SER A 133 0.64 22.54 7.35
CA SER A 133 1.16 23.07 6.07
C SER A 133 1.19 21.98 4.98
N TRP A 134 0.11 21.22 4.82
CA TRP A 134 0.01 20.21 3.76
C TRP A 134 -1.40 20.17 3.18
N LYS A 135 -2.43 20.40 4.02
CA LYS A 135 -3.79 20.73 3.55
C LYS A 135 -3.84 21.99 2.66
N ALA A 136 -2.99 23.00 2.94
CA ALA A 136 -2.91 24.23 2.15
C ALA A 136 -2.23 24.03 0.77
N TRP A 137 -1.29 23.08 0.66
CA TRP A 137 -0.67 22.75 -0.62
C TRP A 137 -1.60 21.88 -1.46
N PHE A 138 -2.18 20.81 -0.88
CA PHE A 138 -2.93 19.82 -1.67
C PHE A 138 -4.20 20.39 -2.34
N ASN A 139 -4.86 21.38 -1.73
CA ASN A 139 -6.07 21.99 -2.30
C ASN A 139 -5.78 22.75 -3.62
N LYS A 140 -4.57 23.27 -3.79
CA LYS A 140 -4.16 24.02 -5.00
C LYS A 140 -3.86 23.14 -6.21
N SER A 141 -3.49 21.86 -6.01
CA SER A 141 -3.12 20.96 -7.11
C SER A 141 -4.29 20.15 -7.69
N ILE A 142 -5.46 20.15 -7.03
CA ILE A 142 -6.62 19.33 -7.43
C ILE A 142 -7.72 20.15 -8.11
N SER A 143 -7.63 21.49 -8.10
CA SER A 143 -8.50 22.35 -8.91
C SER A 143 -8.13 22.29 -10.40
N PHE A 144 -8.08 21.09 -10.98
CA PHE A 144 -8.09 20.91 -12.41
C PHE A 144 -9.51 21.24 -12.86
N LYS A 145 -9.74 22.51 -13.23
CA LYS A 145 -10.97 22.94 -13.90
C LYS A 145 -11.16 22.07 -15.13
N ILE A 146 -12.07 21.11 -15.04
CA ILE A 146 -12.62 20.43 -16.21
C ILE A 146 -13.54 21.47 -16.85
N SER A 147 -13.01 22.27 -17.78
CA SER A 147 -13.85 22.96 -18.73
C SER A 147 -14.30 21.90 -19.74
N SER A 148 -15.55 21.49 -19.67
CA SER A 148 -16.19 20.83 -20.80
C SER A 148 -16.35 21.88 -21.90
N ASN A 149 -15.92 21.56 -23.12
CA ASN A 149 -16.48 22.18 -24.31
C ASN A 149 -17.87 21.59 -24.58
#